data_AF-A0A0W0WZJ0-F1
#
_entry.id   AF-A0A0W0WZJ0-F1
#
_cell.length_a   1.000
_cell.length_b   1.000
_cell.length_c   1.000
_cell.angle_alpha   90.00
_cell.angle_beta   90.00
_cell.angle_gamma   90.00
#
_symmetry.space_group_name_H-M   'P 1'
#
loop_
_entity.id
_entity.type
_entity.pdbx_description
1 polymer ?
#
loop_
_entity_poly.entity_id
_entity_poly.type
_entity_poly.pdbx_seq_one_letter_code
_entity_poly.pdbx_strand_id
1 'polypeptide(L)'
;MNLLKQQIILMQLLDKAKKRTKNGELIHELDELILEISQYETMEMVIKKINKKLAHWEQSSDAKEVVSFLKSKHIYRMLYRHPKFKGQENENDILRTLLKNGYIGIGISVLIIAVFATTMLLGAPFWITAITSGLFIGSSIYLTTLAYGVINDLFATHFNLAYFLLGHQPQQKSMLRTNDKIAQGFAWGVAATFGLGVLGAIVVTVIATVIAFFVPMATFILPAVVVGILAVTVGAEIFARFIKNKLKKSEDDLGVGSNEYQRAGLEFMSPTKNDQAAWYGNGYRNGFGFFGVPFIFIAAVVALIVLSGVSMFLPPILFVSPLIAVILPAVVLLAIATFMVVGGIYTYVNRERHVDDRCNLNFEHEEVNYDLYLDEDQPYANRLLEKAKASENNMIKTSALRFFSAGNSTNTDSLDDNEEQHLNGQVILS
;
A
#
# COMPACT_ATOMS: atom_id res chain seq x y z
N MET A 1 1.11 14.47 26.84
CA MET A 1 1.31 15.94 26.63
C MET A 1 0.00 16.66 26.97
N ASN A 2 -0.03 17.94 27.39
CA ASN A 2 -1.28 18.61 27.82
C ASN A 2 -2.34 18.59 26.70
N LEU A 3 -3.53 18.01 26.95
CA LEU A 3 -4.65 17.88 26.00
C LEU A 3 -5.05 19.22 25.37
N LEU A 4 -5.24 20.25 26.20
CA LEU A 4 -5.66 21.58 25.76
C LEU A 4 -4.64 22.20 24.80
N LYS A 5 -3.34 22.02 25.07
CA LYS A 5 -2.26 22.46 24.16
C LYS A 5 -2.42 21.86 22.76
N GLN A 6 -2.72 20.56 22.70
CA GLN A 6 -2.85 19.80 21.45
C GLN A 6 -4.10 20.23 20.67
N GLN A 7 -5.23 20.38 21.36
CA GLN A 7 -6.46 20.90 20.77
C GLN A 7 -6.25 22.29 20.16
N ILE A 8 -5.57 23.20 20.87
CA ILE A 8 -5.28 24.55 20.36
C ILE A 8 -4.49 24.51 19.06
N ILE A 9 -3.46 23.65 18.97
CA ILE A 9 -2.64 23.49 17.76
C ILE A 9 -3.51 23.09 16.57
N LEU A 10 -4.37 22.08 16.75
CA LEU A 10 -5.26 21.58 15.69
C LEU A 10 -6.31 22.63 15.29
N MET A 11 -6.96 23.27 16.27
CA MET A 11 -7.95 24.32 15.99
C MET A 11 -7.33 25.49 15.20
N GLN A 12 -6.12 25.92 15.56
CA GLN A 12 -5.40 26.96 14.81
C GLN A 12 -5.08 26.55 13.37
N LEU A 13 -4.72 25.27 13.18
CA LEU A 13 -4.43 24.75 11.85
C LEU A 13 -5.69 24.72 10.97
N LEU A 14 -6.83 24.30 11.53
CA LEU A 14 -8.13 24.31 10.86
C LEU A 14 -8.63 25.73 10.55
N ASP A 15 -8.50 26.67 11.50
CA ASP A 15 -8.90 28.07 11.29
C ASP A 15 -8.08 28.74 10.17
N LYS A 16 -6.80 28.39 10.04
CA LYS A 16 -5.98 28.82 8.89
C LYS A 16 -6.40 28.17 7.59
N ALA A 17 -6.82 26.91 7.61
CA ALA A 17 -7.31 26.20 6.44
C ALA A 17 -8.64 26.79 5.94
N LYS A 18 -9.51 27.24 6.85
CA LYS A 18 -10.75 27.96 6.54
C LYS A 18 -10.52 29.19 5.67
N LYS A 19 -9.42 29.93 5.89
CA LYS A 19 -9.04 31.10 5.07
C LYS A 19 -8.62 30.73 3.62
N ARG A 20 -8.58 29.44 3.27
CA ARG A 20 -8.27 28.92 1.92
C ARG A 20 -9.50 28.57 1.10
N THR A 21 -10.69 28.83 1.59
CA THR A 21 -11.92 28.60 0.85
C THR A 21 -12.85 29.80 0.94
N LYS A 22 -13.68 29.96 -0.08
CA LYS A 22 -14.82 30.90 -0.09
C LYS A 22 -16.16 30.17 -0.02
N ASN A 23 -16.16 28.84 0.02
CA ASN A 23 -17.37 28.04 0.11
C ASN A 23 -17.94 28.14 1.53
N GLY A 24 -19.13 28.75 1.66
CA GLY A 24 -19.80 28.96 2.94
C GLY A 24 -20.14 27.68 3.70
N GLU A 25 -20.47 26.60 3.00
CA GLU A 25 -20.76 25.29 3.62
C GLU A 25 -19.49 24.70 4.24
N LEU A 26 -18.38 24.73 3.52
CA LEU A 26 -17.10 24.23 4.03
C LEU A 26 -16.55 25.09 5.18
N ILE A 27 -16.80 26.41 5.14
CA ILE A 27 -16.49 27.32 6.24
C ILE A 27 -17.29 26.93 7.48
N HIS A 28 -18.59 26.71 7.34
CA HIS A 28 -19.46 26.26 8.43
C HIS A 28 -19.00 24.92 9.01
N GLU A 29 -18.68 23.94 8.16
CA GLU A 29 -18.16 22.65 8.61
C GLU A 29 -16.84 22.76 9.39
N LEU A 30 -15.95 23.67 8.99
CA LEU A 30 -14.70 23.92 9.70
C LEU A 30 -14.93 24.58 11.05
N ASP A 31 -15.86 25.54 11.13
CA ASP A 31 -16.22 26.19 12.40
C ASP A 31 -16.91 25.23 13.37
N GLU A 32 -17.81 24.38 12.87
CA GLU A 32 -18.42 23.28 13.64
C GLU A 32 -17.35 22.32 14.16
N LEU A 33 -16.42 21.89 13.31
CA LEU A 33 -15.34 21.00 13.72
C LEU A 33 -14.43 21.62 14.79
N ILE A 34 -14.10 22.91 14.67
CA ILE A 34 -13.32 23.64 15.69
C ILE A 34 -14.06 23.66 17.02
N LEU A 35 -15.38 23.91 17.00
CA LEU A 35 -16.21 23.88 18.21
C LEU A 35 -16.22 22.49 18.85
N GLU A 36 -16.49 21.44 18.07
CA GLU A 36 -16.52 20.06 18.56
C GLU A 36 -15.18 19.63 19.18
N ILE A 37 -14.05 19.97 18.53
CA ILE A 37 -12.70 19.65 19.04
C ILE A 37 -12.47 20.24 20.43
N SER A 38 -12.96 21.45 20.69
CA SER A 38 -12.80 22.13 21.98
C SER A 38 -13.57 21.47 23.13
N GLN A 39 -14.56 20.63 22.80
CA GLN A 39 -15.46 19.99 23.77
C GLN A 39 -15.05 18.56 24.11
N TYR A 40 -14.19 17.93 23.30
CA TYR A 40 -13.79 16.55 23.54
C TYR A 40 -12.86 16.40 24.75
N GLU A 41 -13.11 15.36 25.53
CA GLU A 41 -12.37 15.06 26.76
C GLU A 41 -11.06 14.30 26.50
N THR A 42 -10.90 13.70 25.31
CA THR A 42 -9.72 12.92 24.95
C THR A 42 -9.22 13.24 23.55
N MET A 43 -7.90 13.11 23.33
CA MET A 43 -7.33 13.25 21.99
C MET A 43 -7.77 12.15 21.02
N GLU A 44 -8.15 10.96 21.52
CA GLU A 44 -8.70 9.90 20.68
C GLU A 44 -9.95 10.39 19.92
N MET A 45 -10.91 10.99 20.63
CA MET A 45 -12.13 11.52 20.02
C MET A 45 -11.82 12.64 19.02
N VAL A 46 -10.88 13.53 19.37
CA VAL A 46 -10.41 14.62 18.49
C VAL A 46 -9.84 14.06 17.19
N ILE A 47 -8.91 13.10 17.28
CA ILE A 47 -8.25 12.49 16.11
C ILE A 47 -9.27 11.74 15.25
N LYS A 48 -10.12 10.90 15.85
CA LYS A 48 -11.15 10.15 15.10
C LYS A 48 -12.08 11.10 14.35
N LYS A 49 -12.50 12.20 14.98
CA LYS A 49 -13.39 13.18 14.37
C LYS A 49 -12.73 13.95 13.22
N ILE A 50 -11.53 14.50 13.45
CA ILE A 50 -10.77 15.21 12.41
C ILE A 50 -10.50 14.29 11.23
N ASN A 51 -10.07 13.07 11.49
CA ASN A 51 -9.76 12.10 10.45
C ASN A 51 -10.98 11.75 9.60
N LYS A 52 -12.15 11.53 10.23
CA LYS A 52 -13.42 11.29 9.52
C LYS A 52 -13.80 12.46 8.61
N LYS A 53 -13.66 13.70 9.08
CA LYS A 53 -13.92 14.91 8.28
C LYS A 53 -12.91 15.08 7.14
N LEU A 54 -11.62 14.89 7.40
CA LEU A 54 -10.58 14.93 6.36
C LEU A 54 -10.83 13.88 5.26
N ALA A 55 -11.22 12.66 5.64
CA ALA A 55 -11.53 11.60 4.68
C ALA A 55 -12.77 11.92 3.83
N HIS A 56 -13.76 12.59 4.42
CA HIS A 56 -14.91 13.11 3.67
C HIS A 56 -14.49 14.21 2.68
N TRP A 57 -13.73 15.20 3.14
CA TRP A 57 -13.26 16.31 2.31
C TRP A 57 -12.35 15.88 1.16
N GLU A 58 -11.55 14.84 1.33
CA GLU A 58 -10.74 14.28 0.24
C GLU A 58 -11.56 13.72 -0.93
N GLN A 59 -12.82 13.36 -0.69
CA GLN A 59 -13.73 12.88 -1.73
C GLN A 59 -14.51 14.02 -2.39
N SER A 60 -14.39 15.25 -1.86
CA SER A 60 -15.09 16.44 -2.37
C SER A 60 -14.15 17.31 -3.22
N SER A 61 -14.62 17.73 -4.40
CA SER A 61 -13.91 18.70 -5.25
C SER A 61 -13.74 20.05 -4.54
N ASP A 62 -14.72 20.42 -3.72
CA ASP A 62 -14.85 21.76 -3.17
C ASP A 62 -13.92 22.00 -1.98
N ALA A 63 -13.48 20.91 -1.35
CA ALA A 63 -12.52 20.95 -0.24
C ALA A 63 -11.06 20.74 -0.67
N LYS A 64 -10.78 20.61 -1.98
CA LYS A 64 -9.44 20.28 -2.49
C LYS A 64 -8.36 21.28 -2.03
N GLU A 65 -8.64 22.58 -2.02
CA GLU A 65 -7.68 23.61 -1.59
C GLU A 65 -7.40 23.53 -0.08
N VAL A 66 -8.44 23.33 0.73
CA VAL A 66 -8.34 23.16 2.19
C VAL A 66 -7.53 21.91 2.53
N VAL A 67 -7.87 20.77 1.93
CA VAL A 67 -7.15 19.50 2.14
C VAL A 67 -5.70 19.61 1.69
N SER A 68 -5.44 20.21 0.53
CA SER A 68 -4.08 20.43 0.02
C SER A 68 -3.27 21.30 1.00
N PHE A 69 -3.88 22.36 1.54
CA PHE A 69 -3.24 23.18 2.55
C PHE A 69 -2.90 22.38 3.82
N LEU A 70 -3.85 21.60 4.35
CA LEU A 70 -3.62 20.80 5.56
C LEU A 70 -2.50 19.76 5.35
N LYS A 71 -2.47 19.08 4.21
CA LYS A 71 -1.37 18.18 3.81
C LYS A 71 -0.03 18.89 3.67
N SER A 72 -0.02 20.10 3.10
CA SER A 72 1.21 20.92 3.02
C SER A 72 1.76 21.34 4.39
N LYS A 73 0.96 21.16 5.45
CA LYS A 73 1.32 21.38 6.85
C LYS A 73 1.45 20.08 7.64
N HIS A 74 1.62 18.95 6.96
CA HIS A 74 1.90 17.67 7.57
C HIS A 74 0.83 17.22 8.58
N ILE A 75 -0.44 17.50 8.29
CA ILE A 75 -1.55 17.19 9.20
C ILE A 75 -1.57 15.70 9.59
N TYR A 76 -1.30 14.79 8.66
CA TYR A 76 -1.36 13.36 8.96
C TYR A 76 -0.17 12.91 9.78
N ARG A 77 1.04 13.42 9.50
CA ARG A 77 2.20 13.25 10.39
C ARG A 77 1.95 13.78 11.80
N MET A 78 1.23 14.90 11.97
CA MET A 78 0.90 15.41 13.31
C MET A 78 -0.12 14.53 14.02
N LEU A 79 -1.13 14.05 13.31
CA LEU A 79 -2.19 13.20 13.86
C LEU A 79 -1.70 11.76 14.14
N TYR A 80 -0.71 11.29 13.39
CA TYR A 80 -0.23 9.92 13.46
C TYR A 80 1.27 9.88 13.68
N ARG A 81 1.70 9.18 14.74
CA ARG A 81 3.12 8.86 14.90
C ARG A 81 3.60 8.05 13.70
N HIS A 82 4.49 8.66 12.91
CA HIS A 82 5.41 7.86 12.11
C HIS A 82 6.44 7.29 13.07
N PRO A 83 6.57 5.96 13.19
CA PRO A 83 7.64 5.43 13.98
C PRO A 83 8.94 5.88 13.34
N LYS A 84 9.85 6.44 14.15
CA LYS A 84 11.27 6.39 13.83
C LYS A 84 11.66 4.92 13.89
N PHE A 85 11.36 4.15 12.84
CA PHE A 85 11.66 2.73 12.82
C PHE A 85 13.17 2.55 12.79
N LYS A 86 13.79 2.40 13.97
CA LYS A 86 14.83 1.38 14.15
C LYS A 86 14.11 0.03 14.15
N GLY A 87 13.53 -0.35 13.02
CA GLY A 87 12.71 -1.55 13.01
C GLY A 87 13.57 -2.78 13.22
N GLN A 88 12.97 -3.78 13.85
CA GLN A 88 13.60 -5.07 14.11
C GLN A 88 13.94 -5.72 12.76
N GLU A 89 15.23 -5.96 12.52
CA GLU A 89 15.63 -6.90 11.49
C GLU A 89 15.22 -8.28 11.97
N ASN A 90 14.19 -8.84 11.35
CA ASN A 90 13.83 -10.23 11.57
C ASN A 90 14.44 -11.05 10.44
N GLU A 91 15.45 -11.87 10.77
CA GLU A 91 16.11 -12.74 9.80
C GLU A 91 15.15 -13.80 9.21
N ASN A 92 14.07 -14.13 9.93
CA ASN A 92 13.05 -15.10 9.50
C ASN A 92 11.85 -14.46 8.77
N ASP A 93 12.04 -13.27 8.18
CA ASP A 93 10.98 -12.63 7.41
C ASP A 93 10.64 -13.40 6.12
N ILE A 94 9.42 -13.94 6.08
CA ILE A 94 8.89 -14.67 4.93
C ILE A 94 8.77 -13.76 3.70
N LEU A 95 8.39 -12.49 3.88
CA LEU A 95 8.22 -11.54 2.77
C LEU A 95 9.55 -11.24 2.09
N ARG A 96 10.61 -11.03 2.87
CA ARG A 96 11.99 -10.88 2.37
C ARG A 96 12.43 -12.09 1.56
N THR A 97 12.15 -13.28 2.05
CA THR A 97 12.49 -14.53 1.38
C THR A 97 11.74 -14.67 0.06
N LEU A 98 10.42 -14.44 0.07
CA LEU A 98 9.58 -14.51 -1.13
C LEU A 98 10.02 -13.49 -2.19
N LEU A 99 10.32 -12.26 -1.80
CA LEU A 99 10.75 -11.22 -2.72
C LEU A 99 12.14 -11.51 -3.31
N LYS A 100 13.10 -11.89 -2.47
CA LYS A 100 14.44 -12.26 -2.94
C LYS A 100 14.36 -13.39 -3.97
N ASN A 101 13.61 -14.44 -3.66
CA ASN A 101 13.44 -15.58 -4.56
C ASN A 101 12.65 -15.21 -5.83
N GLY A 102 11.66 -14.33 -5.70
CA GLY A 102 10.92 -13.73 -6.81
C GLY A 102 11.84 -13.02 -7.82
N TYR A 103 12.69 -12.12 -7.33
CA TYR A 103 13.62 -11.39 -8.19
C TYR A 103 14.76 -12.26 -8.76
N ILE A 104 15.23 -13.26 -8.01
CA ILE A 104 16.15 -14.27 -8.55
C ILE A 104 15.50 -15.03 -9.71
N GLY A 105 14.24 -15.45 -9.56
CA GLY A 105 13.49 -16.15 -10.61
C GLY A 105 13.29 -15.29 -11.86
N ILE A 106 13.10 -13.98 -11.71
CA ILE A 106 13.07 -13.03 -12.83
C ILE A 106 14.41 -13.04 -13.57
N GLY A 107 15.52 -12.96 -12.84
CA GLY A 107 16.87 -13.03 -13.42
C GLY A 107 17.13 -14.34 -14.19
N ILE A 108 16.75 -15.48 -13.61
CA ILE A 108 16.85 -16.79 -14.27
C ILE A 108 16.00 -16.83 -15.54
N SER A 109 14.77 -16.30 -15.48
CA SER A 109 13.86 -16.25 -16.63
C SER A 109 14.42 -15.43 -17.79
N VAL A 110 15.06 -14.28 -17.52
CA VAL A 110 15.73 -13.47 -18.55
C VAL A 110 16.87 -14.24 -19.23
N LEU A 111 17.68 -14.96 -18.45
CA LEU A 111 18.75 -15.80 -18.99
C LEU A 111 18.19 -16.92 -19.88
N ILE A 112 17.12 -17.58 -19.46
CA ILE A 112 16.45 -18.63 -20.24
C ILE A 112 15.89 -18.08 -21.55
N ILE A 113 15.27 -16.89 -21.52
CA ILE A 113 14.76 -16.23 -22.73
C ILE A 113 15.90 -15.94 -23.71
N ALA A 114 17.04 -15.44 -23.20
CA ALA A 114 18.22 -15.20 -24.02
C ALA A 114 18.76 -16.51 -24.63
N VAL A 115 18.89 -17.58 -23.83
CA VAL A 115 19.33 -18.90 -24.30
C VAL A 115 18.41 -19.44 -25.38
N PHE A 116 17.09 -19.35 -25.20
CA PHE A 116 16.11 -19.78 -26.20
C PHE A 116 16.26 -19.00 -27.51
N ALA A 117 16.32 -17.67 -27.44
CA ALA A 117 16.49 -16.82 -28.61
C ALA A 117 17.79 -17.16 -29.36
N THR A 118 18.90 -17.31 -28.65
CA THR A 118 20.19 -17.72 -29.24
C THR A 118 20.13 -19.11 -29.87
N THR A 119 19.50 -20.07 -29.19
CA THR A 119 19.34 -21.45 -29.68
C THR A 119 18.54 -21.51 -30.98
N MET A 120 17.47 -20.72 -31.06
CA MET A 120 16.64 -20.59 -32.26
C MET A 120 17.38 -19.89 -33.41
N LEU A 121 18.16 -18.84 -33.12
CA LEU A 121 18.93 -18.10 -34.14
C LEU A 121 20.12 -18.89 -34.70
N LEU A 122 20.76 -19.71 -33.87
CA LEU A 122 21.94 -20.50 -34.25
C LEU A 122 21.57 -21.86 -34.87
N GLY A 123 20.28 -22.22 -34.95
CA GLY A 123 19.84 -23.48 -35.55
C GLY A 123 20.34 -24.71 -34.78
N ALA A 124 20.24 -24.69 -33.45
CA ALA A 124 20.74 -25.77 -32.62
C ALA A 124 20.05 -27.14 -32.90
N PRO A 125 20.70 -28.26 -32.51
CA PRO A 125 20.10 -29.58 -32.60
C PRO A 125 18.71 -29.65 -31.97
N PHE A 126 17.84 -30.45 -32.57
CA PHE A 126 16.43 -30.58 -32.21
C PHE A 126 16.17 -30.74 -30.70
N TRP A 127 16.94 -31.59 -30.03
CA TRP A 127 16.76 -31.85 -28.59
C TRP A 127 17.09 -30.63 -27.72
N ILE A 128 18.09 -29.82 -28.09
CA ILE A 128 18.39 -28.55 -27.41
C ILE A 128 17.25 -27.56 -27.66
N THR A 129 16.76 -27.48 -28.88
CA THR A 129 15.63 -26.63 -29.26
C THR A 129 14.35 -27.01 -28.50
N ALA A 130 14.08 -28.31 -28.31
CA ALA A 130 12.94 -28.78 -27.53
C ALA A 130 13.04 -28.41 -26.04
N ILE A 131 14.20 -28.65 -25.41
CA ILE A 131 14.45 -28.31 -24.00
C ILE A 131 14.35 -26.79 -23.78
N THR A 132 15.01 -26.00 -24.63
CA THR A 132 15.00 -24.54 -24.50
C THR A 132 13.62 -23.94 -24.78
N SER A 133 12.82 -24.55 -25.66
CA SER A 133 11.41 -24.15 -25.88
C SER A 133 10.56 -24.38 -24.63
N GLY A 134 10.69 -25.53 -23.97
CA GLY A 134 9.98 -25.81 -22.73
C GLY A 134 10.37 -24.84 -21.61
N LEU A 135 11.67 -24.60 -21.43
CA LEU A 135 12.19 -23.64 -20.45
C LEU A 135 11.71 -22.20 -20.74
N PHE A 136 11.67 -21.80 -22.01
CA PHE A 136 11.16 -20.50 -22.44
C PHE A 136 9.68 -20.32 -22.08
N ILE A 137 8.85 -21.33 -22.37
CA ILE A 137 7.42 -21.29 -22.00
C ILE A 137 7.25 -21.26 -20.48
N GLY A 138 8.01 -22.06 -19.73
CA GLY A 138 8.01 -22.02 -18.26
C GLY A 138 8.37 -20.65 -17.71
N SER A 139 9.44 -20.03 -18.24
CA SER A 139 9.86 -18.66 -17.88
C SER A 139 8.79 -17.62 -18.24
N SER A 140 8.09 -17.83 -19.35
CA SER A 140 6.98 -16.97 -19.78
C SER A 140 5.83 -17.02 -18.78
N ILE A 141 5.44 -18.22 -18.35
CA ILE A 141 4.41 -18.42 -17.31
C ILE A 141 4.86 -17.74 -16.01
N TYR A 142 6.09 -17.98 -15.56
CA TYR A 142 6.62 -17.38 -14.35
C TYR A 142 6.50 -15.85 -14.36
N LEU A 143 7.05 -15.21 -15.40
CA LEU A 143 7.04 -13.75 -15.54
C LEU A 143 5.62 -13.19 -15.64
N THR A 144 4.73 -13.88 -16.35
CA THR A 144 3.35 -13.42 -16.55
C THR A 144 2.53 -13.56 -15.27
N THR A 145 2.75 -14.61 -14.49
CA THR A 145 2.11 -14.79 -13.18
C THR A 145 2.56 -13.72 -12.19
N LEU A 146 3.85 -13.35 -12.18
CA LEU A 146 4.31 -12.21 -11.38
C LEU A 146 3.73 -10.88 -11.89
N ALA A 147 3.63 -10.70 -13.21
CA ALA A 147 3.00 -9.52 -13.82
C ALA A 147 1.55 -9.35 -13.43
N TYR A 148 0.80 -10.44 -13.44
CA TYR A 148 -0.54 -10.47 -12.89
C TYR A 148 -0.57 -10.00 -11.44
N GLY A 149 0.26 -10.59 -10.57
CA GLY A 149 0.30 -10.25 -9.14
C GLY A 149 0.60 -8.77 -8.90
N VAL A 150 1.66 -8.27 -9.53
CA VAL A 150 2.07 -6.86 -9.40
C VAL A 150 1.00 -5.91 -9.91
N ILE A 151 0.42 -6.14 -11.08
CA ILE A 151 -0.58 -5.22 -11.63
C ILE A 151 -1.88 -5.27 -10.81
N ASN A 152 -2.29 -6.46 -10.38
CA ASN A 152 -3.44 -6.63 -9.48
C ASN A 152 -3.25 -5.85 -8.18
N ASP A 153 -2.07 -5.98 -7.57
CA ASP A 153 -1.77 -5.39 -6.27
C ASP A 153 -1.48 -3.89 -6.37
N LEU A 154 -0.93 -3.39 -7.48
CA LEU A 154 -0.87 -1.95 -7.77
C LEU A 154 -2.27 -1.34 -7.83
N PHE A 155 -3.22 -1.98 -8.53
CA PHE A 155 -4.60 -1.51 -8.51
C PHE A 155 -5.19 -1.59 -7.10
N ALA A 156 -4.89 -2.64 -6.34
CA ALA A 156 -5.47 -2.85 -5.02
C ALA A 156 -4.93 -1.84 -3.98
N THR A 157 -3.63 -1.53 -3.99
CA THR A 157 -3.03 -0.50 -3.12
C THR A 157 -3.50 0.90 -3.49
N HIS A 158 -3.70 1.17 -4.79
CA HIS A 158 -4.34 2.40 -5.23
C HIS A 158 -5.79 2.51 -4.76
N PHE A 159 -6.53 1.41 -4.81
CA PHE A 159 -7.94 1.35 -4.41
C PHE A 159 -8.14 1.51 -2.90
N ASN A 160 -7.37 0.77 -2.09
CA ASN A 160 -7.35 0.89 -0.63
C ASN A 160 -6.05 0.29 -0.06
N LEU A 161 -5.12 1.16 0.34
CA LEU A 161 -3.83 0.75 0.90
C LEU A 161 -3.95 0.08 2.28
N ALA A 162 -4.96 0.47 3.07
CA ALA A 162 -5.21 -0.11 4.39
C ALA A 162 -5.42 -1.62 4.35
N TYR A 163 -5.91 -2.16 3.23
CA TYR A 163 -5.99 -3.61 3.01
C TYR A 163 -4.65 -4.30 3.20
N PHE A 164 -3.60 -3.75 2.60
CA PHE A 164 -2.26 -4.29 2.74
C PHE A 164 -1.71 -3.99 4.12
N LEU A 165 -1.85 -2.74 4.58
CA LEU A 165 -1.33 -2.29 5.86
C LEU A 165 -1.98 -2.89 7.11
N LEU A 166 -3.14 -3.53 6.99
CA LEU A 166 -3.81 -4.20 8.11
C LEU A 166 -3.83 -5.72 7.93
N GLY A 167 -3.81 -6.20 6.69
CA GLY A 167 -3.80 -7.63 6.38
C GLY A 167 -2.44 -8.30 6.61
N HIS A 168 -1.33 -7.56 6.56
CA HIS A 168 0.02 -8.15 6.48
C HIS A 168 1.04 -7.54 7.46
N GLN A 169 0.56 -7.01 8.58
CA GLN A 169 1.35 -6.19 9.49
C GLN A 169 2.64 -6.80 10.03
N PRO A 170 2.66 -8.05 10.51
CA PRO A 170 3.90 -8.66 10.99
C PRO A 170 4.99 -8.69 9.91
N GLN A 171 4.61 -8.94 8.64
CA GLN A 171 5.52 -9.01 7.50
C GLN A 171 5.90 -7.62 6.95
N GLN A 172 5.06 -6.59 7.16
CA GLN A 172 5.38 -5.23 6.74
C GLN A 172 6.41 -4.58 7.65
N LYS A 173 6.31 -4.75 8.97
CA LYS A 173 7.27 -4.16 9.92
C LYS A 173 8.71 -4.62 9.67
N SER A 174 8.89 -5.85 9.20
CA SER A 174 10.19 -6.47 8.97
C SER A 174 10.88 -6.00 7.69
N MET A 175 10.16 -5.80 6.57
CA MET A 175 10.79 -5.44 5.27
C MET A 175 10.26 -4.16 4.61
N LEU A 176 8.97 -3.87 4.67
CA LEU A 176 8.35 -2.72 3.99
C LEU A 176 7.80 -1.73 5.01
N ARG A 177 8.66 -0.82 5.43
CA ARG A 177 8.33 0.27 6.36
C ARG A 177 7.89 1.49 5.59
N THR A 178 6.98 1.29 4.64
CA THR A 178 6.51 2.34 3.74
C THR A 178 5.01 2.25 3.56
N ASN A 179 4.34 3.39 3.51
CA ASN A 179 2.95 3.51 3.07
C ASN A 179 2.88 4.00 1.61
N ASP A 180 3.98 3.89 0.86
CA ASP A 180 3.97 4.13 -0.57
C ASP A 180 3.20 3.00 -1.29
N LYS A 181 2.11 3.38 -1.96
CA LYS A 181 1.20 2.46 -2.65
C LYS A 181 1.90 1.67 -3.76
N ILE A 182 2.85 2.29 -4.45
CA ILE A 182 3.57 1.67 -5.56
C ILE A 182 4.54 0.64 -4.98
N ALA A 183 5.32 1.02 -3.98
CA ALA A 183 6.27 0.10 -3.33
C ALA A 183 5.55 -1.12 -2.72
N GLN A 184 4.43 -0.89 -2.01
CA GLN A 184 3.59 -1.96 -1.46
C GLN A 184 3.01 -2.85 -2.57
N GLY A 185 2.53 -2.27 -3.67
CA GLY A 185 1.92 -3.04 -4.77
C GLY A 185 2.91 -3.97 -5.48
N PHE A 186 4.12 -3.49 -5.76
CA PHE A 186 5.18 -4.35 -6.32
C PHE A 186 5.58 -5.47 -5.37
N ALA A 187 5.77 -5.13 -4.09
CA ALA A 187 6.29 -6.07 -3.13
C ALA A 187 5.28 -7.20 -2.82
N TRP A 188 4.02 -6.85 -2.57
CA TRP A 188 2.99 -7.86 -2.34
C TRP A 188 2.64 -8.63 -3.60
N GLY A 189 2.61 -7.96 -4.75
CA GLY A 189 2.30 -8.62 -6.00
C GLY A 189 3.31 -9.73 -6.34
N VAL A 190 4.60 -9.47 -6.17
CA VAL A 190 5.64 -10.50 -6.35
C VAL A 190 5.53 -11.58 -5.27
N ALA A 191 5.40 -11.20 -3.99
CA ALA A 191 5.39 -12.16 -2.89
C ALA A 191 4.19 -13.12 -2.94
N ALA A 192 2.99 -12.60 -3.24
CA ALA A 192 1.75 -13.37 -3.29
C ALA A 192 1.72 -14.35 -4.47
N THR A 193 2.38 -14.01 -5.59
CA THR A 193 2.33 -14.83 -6.81
C THR A 193 3.57 -15.68 -7.04
N PHE A 194 4.67 -15.44 -6.30
CA PHE A 194 5.91 -16.21 -6.43
C PHE A 194 5.70 -17.72 -6.36
N GLY A 195 5.05 -18.22 -5.29
CA GLY A 195 4.88 -19.67 -5.09
C GLY A 195 4.08 -20.33 -6.20
N LEU A 196 2.97 -19.70 -6.60
CA LEU A 196 2.14 -20.18 -7.71
C LEU A 196 2.87 -20.08 -9.05
N GLY A 197 3.65 -19.01 -9.26
CA GLY A 197 4.47 -18.82 -10.45
C GLY A 197 5.52 -19.91 -10.61
N VAL A 198 6.23 -20.28 -9.54
CA VAL A 198 7.22 -21.37 -9.57
C VAL A 198 6.56 -22.70 -9.90
N LEU A 199 5.47 -23.05 -9.21
CA LEU A 199 4.76 -24.31 -9.46
C LEU A 199 4.23 -24.38 -10.90
N GLY A 200 3.59 -23.32 -11.38
CA GLY A 200 3.10 -23.23 -12.75
C GLY A 200 4.22 -23.33 -13.77
N ALA A 201 5.35 -22.65 -13.55
CA ALA A 201 6.49 -22.69 -14.44
C ALA A 201 7.09 -24.10 -14.55
N ILE A 202 7.26 -24.81 -13.43
CA ILE A 202 7.80 -26.19 -13.44
C ILE A 202 6.88 -27.12 -14.23
N VAL A 203 5.58 -27.13 -13.89
CA VAL A 203 4.60 -28.02 -14.53
C VAL A 203 4.53 -27.77 -16.04
N VAL A 204 4.45 -26.50 -16.44
CA VAL A 204 4.36 -26.15 -17.86
C VAL A 204 5.67 -26.41 -18.58
N THR A 205 6.82 -26.18 -17.95
CA THR A 205 8.13 -26.52 -18.55
C THR A 205 8.16 -28.00 -18.91
N VAL A 206 7.77 -28.89 -17.99
CA VAL A 206 7.78 -30.34 -18.24
C VAL A 206 6.83 -30.70 -19.37
N ILE A 207 5.58 -30.24 -19.31
CA ILE A 207 4.56 -30.54 -20.34
C ILE A 207 5.01 -30.01 -21.71
N ALA A 208 5.45 -28.75 -21.77
CA ALA A 208 5.87 -28.10 -23.01
C ALA A 208 7.12 -28.74 -23.61
N THR A 209 8.09 -29.15 -22.78
CA THR A 209 9.29 -29.87 -23.23
C THR A 209 8.91 -31.20 -23.87
N VAL A 210 8.06 -31.99 -23.20
CA VAL A 210 7.61 -33.29 -23.72
C VAL A 210 6.90 -33.10 -25.06
N ILE A 211 5.98 -32.14 -25.17
CA ILE A 211 5.26 -31.88 -26.43
C ILE A 211 6.23 -31.44 -27.54
N ALA A 212 7.21 -30.58 -27.21
CA ALA A 212 8.20 -30.08 -28.18
C ALA A 212 9.05 -31.20 -28.82
N PHE A 213 9.20 -32.36 -28.18
CA PHE A 213 9.86 -33.53 -28.76
C PHE A 213 9.04 -34.24 -29.85
N PHE A 214 7.73 -34.02 -29.89
CA PHE A 214 6.85 -34.69 -30.85
C PHE A 214 6.27 -33.72 -31.89
N VAL A 215 6.08 -32.45 -31.52
CA VAL A 215 5.44 -31.47 -32.40
C VAL A 215 6.01 -30.06 -32.19
N PRO A 216 6.16 -29.24 -33.24
CA PRO A 216 6.51 -27.83 -33.09
C PRO A 216 5.49 -27.08 -32.22
N MET A 217 5.99 -26.33 -31.25
CA MET A 217 5.17 -25.59 -30.30
C MET A 217 4.69 -24.26 -30.88
N ALA A 218 3.40 -23.95 -30.69
CA ALA A 218 2.79 -22.69 -31.16
C ALA A 218 3.17 -21.48 -30.27
N THR A 219 4.46 -21.18 -30.08
CA THR A 219 4.93 -20.12 -29.16
C THR A 219 4.42 -18.71 -29.49
N PHE A 220 4.00 -18.47 -30.73
CA PHE A 220 3.39 -17.21 -31.16
C PHE A 220 2.07 -16.87 -30.43
N ILE A 221 1.45 -17.82 -29.73
CA ILE A 221 0.24 -17.57 -28.92
C ILE A 221 0.55 -16.94 -27.56
N LEU A 222 1.81 -17.00 -27.10
CA LEU A 222 2.20 -16.52 -25.76
C LEU A 222 1.85 -15.05 -25.53
N PRO A 223 2.03 -14.11 -26.48
CA PRO A 223 1.55 -12.74 -26.32
C PRO A 223 0.04 -12.65 -26.05
N ALA A 224 -0.78 -13.48 -26.70
CA ALA A 224 -2.22 -13.51 -26.46
C ALA A 224 -2.55 -14.06 -25.06
N VAL A 225 -1.82 -15.07 -24.58
CA VAL A 225 -1.95 -15.59 -23.20
C VAL A 225 -1.57 -14.51 -22.17
N VAL A 226 -0.48 -13.79 -22.41
CA VAL A 226 -0.05 -12.65 -21.57
C VAL A 226 -1.14 -11.59 -21.52
N VAL A 227 -1.65 -11.14 -22.67
CA VAL A 227 -2.74 -10.15 -22.73
C VAL A 227 -3.99 -10.67 -22.02
N GLY A 228 -4.34 -11.95 -22.18
CA GLY A 228 -5.46 -12.58 -21.51
C GLY A 228 -5.33 -12.52 -19.99
N ILE A 229 -4.16 -12.92 -19.45
CA ILE A 229 -3.88 -12.86 -18.00
C ILE A 229 -3.92 -11.41 -17.49
N LEU A 230 -3.37 -10.45 -18.23
CA LEU A 230 -3.45 -9.04 -17.86
C LEU A 230 -4.89 -8.50 -17.90
N ALA A 231 -5.71 -8.93 -18.85
CA ALA A 231 -7.13 -8.57 -18.92
C ALA A 231 -7.92 -9.05 -17.68
N VAL A 232 -7.51 -10.16 -17.05
CA VAL A 232 -8.09 -10.61 -15.76
C VAL A 232 -7.89 -9.57 -14.67
N THR A 233 -6.73 -8.91 -14.61
CA THR A 233 -6.48 -7.88 -13.59
C THR A 233 -7.45 -6.71 -13.75
N VAL A 234 -7.73 -6.32 -15.00
CA VAL A 234 -8.72 -5.28 -15.33
C VAL A 234 -10.13 -5.76 -14.97
N GLY A 235 -10.47 -7.01 -15.28
CA GLY A 235 -11.75 -7.61 -14.88
C GLY A 235 -11.92 -7.64 -13.35
N ALA A 236 -10.87 -7.99 -12.61
CA ALA A 236 -10.85 -8.00 -11.15
C ALA A 236 -11.05 -6.59 -10.57
N GLU A 237 -10.44 -5.57 -11.18
CA GLU A 237 -10.64 -4.17 -10.82
C GLU A 237 -12.09 -3.72 -11.05
N ILE A 238 -12.68 -4.06 -12.21
CA ILE A 238 -14.08 -3.73 -12.52
C ILE A 238 -15.02 -4.42 -11.51
N PHE A 239 -14.78 -5.71 -11.22
CA PHE A 239 -15.55 -6.47 -10.26
C PHE A 239 -15.44 -5.88 -8.85
N ALA A 240 -14.23 -5.53 -8.40
CA ALA A 240 -14.00 -4.89 -7.10
C ALA A 240 -14.76 -3.55 -6.98
N ARG A 241 -14.77 -2.74 -8.05
CA ARG A 241 -15.55 -1.49 -8.09
C ARG A 241 -17.05 -1.74 -8.02
N PHE A 242 -17.55 -2.74 -8.75
CA PHE A 242 -18.95 -3.13 -8.69
C PHE A 242 -19.35 -3.54 -7.27
N ILE A 243 -18.56 -4.41 -6.63
CA ILE A 243 -18.80 -4.86 -5.25
C ILE A 243 -18.74 -3.69 -4.27
N LYS A 244 -17.72 -2.82 -4.37
CA LYS A 244 -17.65 -1.60 -3.54
C LYS A 244 -18.93 -0.77 -3.66
N ASN A 245 -19.42 -0.53 -4.87
CA ASN A 245 -20.63 0.28 -5.09
C ASN A 245 -21.88 -0.39 -4.51
N LYS A 246 -21.94 -1.73 -4.53
CA LYS A 246 -23.02 -2.49 -3.88
C LYS A 246 -22.93 -2.38 -2.36
N LEU A 247 -21.76 -2.60 -1.78
CA LEU A 247 -21.52 -2.52 -0.33
C LEU A 247 -21.74 -1.11 0.23
N LYS A 248 -21.35 -0.06 -0.52
CA LYS A 248 -21.60 1.33 -0.15
C LYS A 248 -23.10 1.62 0.04
N LYS A 249 -23.95 0.98 -0.75
CA LYS A 249 -25.42 1.16 -0.73
C LYS A 249 -26.12 0.23 0.26
N SER A 250 -25.45 -0.80 0.78
CA SER A 250 -26.06 -1.71 1.76
C SER A 250 -26.33 -0.99 3.07
N GLU A 251 -27.43 -1.27 3.74
CA GLU A 251 -27.69 -0.81 5.11
C GLU A 251 -26.94 -1.64 6.16
N ASP A 252 -26.44 -2.82 5.78
CA ASP A 252 -25.74 -3.73 6.67
C ASP A 252 -24.40 -3.14 7.17
N ASP A 253 -24.06 -3.49 8.41
CA ASP A 253 -22.78 -3.14 9.00
C ASP A 253 -21.62 -3.83 8.26
N LEU A 254 -20.66 -3.02 7.81
CA LEU A 254 -19.44 -3.47 7.16
C LEU A 254 -18.48 -4.01 8.23
N GLY A 255 -18.63 -5.29 8.60
CA GLY A 255 -17.81 -5.92 9.65
C GLY A 255 -17.54 -7.43 9.49
N VAL A 256 -18.15 -8.07 8.50
CA VAL A 256 -18.09 -9.53 8.34
C VAL A 256 -16.72 -9.95 7.81
N GLY A 257 -16.00 -10.79 8.57
CA GLY A 257 -14.72 -11.38 8.17
C GLY A 257 -13.45 -10.61 8.58
N SER A 258 -13.56 -9.45 9.23
CA SER A 258 -12.41 -8.73 9.81
C SER A 258 -12.25 -9.04 11.30
N ASN A 259 -11.01 -9.21 11.78
CA ASN A 259 -10.70 -9.36 13.20
C ASN A 259 -10.72 -8.01 13.93
N GLU A 260 -10.65 -8.02 15.27
CA GLU A 260 -10.71 -6.81 16.10
C GLU A 260 -9.61 -5.80 15.74
N TYR A 261 -8.39 -6.28 15.53
CA TYR A 261 -7.26 -5.47 15.07
C TYR A 261 -7.56 -4.74 13.74
N GLN A 262 -8.08 -5.47 12.76
CA GLN A 262 -8.43 -4.92 11.45
C GLN A 262 -9.58 -3.92 11.55
N ARG A 263 -10.59 -4.19 12.39
CA ARG A 263 -11.70 -3.26 12.64
C ARG A 263 -11.21 -1.95 13.26
N ALA A 264 -10.39 -2.04 14.31
CA ALA A 264 -9.79 -0.88 14.94
C ALA A 264 -8.92 -0.09 13.94
N GLY A 265 -8.06 -0.76 13.17
CA GLY A 265 -7.24 -0.11 12.14
C GLY A 265 -8.06 0.55 11.03
N LEU A 266 -9.20 -0.02 10.65
CA LEU A 266 -10.10 0.55 9.66
C LEU A 266 -10.75 1.84 10.15
N GLU A 267 -11.07 1.98 11.44
CA GLU A 267 -11.56 3.26 11.99
C GLU A 267 -10.59 4.42 11.77
N PHE A 268 -9.28 4.13 11.68
CA PHE A 268 -8.25 5.14 11.44
C PHE A 268 -7.91 5.29 9.95
N MET A 269 -7.60 4.20 9.25
CA MET A 269 -7.14 4.33 7.86
C MET A 269 -8.28 4.51 6.86
N SER A 270 -9.47 4.01 7.19
CA SER A 270 -10.64 3.95 6.30
C SER A 270 -11.93 4.31 7.06
N PRO A 271 -12.05 5.54 7.61
CA PRO A 271 -13.15 5.92 8.52
C PRO A 271 -14.50 6.11 7.82
N THR A 272 -14.53 6.19 6.49
CA THR A 272 -15.78 6.39 5.74
C THR A 272 -16.33 5.06 5.24
N LYS A 273 -17.65 4.94 5.14
CA LYS A 273 -18.32 3.78 4.53
C LYS A 273 -17.80 3.48 3.11
N ASN A 274 -17.42 4.52 2.37
CA ASN A 274 -16.82 4.40 1.05
C ASN A 274 -15.42 3.75 1.08
N ASP A 275 -14.61 4.08 2.08
CA ASP A 275 -13.27 3.51 2.25
C ASP A 275 -13.34 2.07 2.76
N GLN A 276 -14.21 1.78 3.72
CA GLN A 276 -14.45 0.43 4.22
C GLN A 276 -14.97 -0.49 3.11
N ALA A 277 -15.95 -0.04 2.32
CA ALA A 277 -16.43 -0.78 1.15
C ALA A 277 -15.32 -1.05 0.12
N ALA A 278 -14.33 -0.16 0.01
CA ALA A 278 -13.16 -0.37 -0.84
C ALA A 278 -12.22 -1.45 -0.25
N TRP A 279 -12.01 -1.46 1.06
CA TRP A 279 -11.24 -2.49 1.75
C TRP A 279 -11.85 -3.89 1.53
N TYR A 280 -13.16 -4.02 1.74
CA TYR A 280 -13.86 -5.29 1.47
C TYR A 280 -13.83 -5.66 -0.02
N GLY A 281 -13.98 -4.68 -0.92
CA GLY A 281 -13.85 -4.88 -2.37
C GLY A 281 -12.48 -5.45 -2.77
N ASN A 282 -11.39 -5.10 -2.09
CA ASN A 282 -10.09 -5.73 -2.29
C ASN A 282 -10.07 -7.21 -1.87
N GLY A 283 -10.77 -7.59 -0.81
CA GLY A 283 -10.95 -9.00 -0.47
C GLY A 283 -11.59 -9.81 -1.60
N TYR A 284 -12.65 -9.27 -2.21
CA TYR A 284 -13.30 -9.91 -3.37
C TYR A 284 -12.43 -9.95 -4.63
N ARG A 285 -11.62 -8.91 -4.87
CA ARG A 285 -10.63 -8.89 -5.95
C ARG A 285 -9.67 -10.05 -5.85
N ASN A 286 -9.10 -10.25 -4.66
CA ASN A 286 -8.16 -11.34 -4.42
C ASN A 286 -8.84 -12.70 -4.64
N GLY A 287 -10.07 -12.87 -4.14
CA GLY A 287 -10.87 -14.06 -4.43
C GLY A 287 -11.06 -14.30 -5.93
N PHE A 288 -11.43 -13.27 -6.70
CA PHE A 288 -11.57 -13.37 -8.15
C PHE A 288 -10.26 -13.81 -8.83
N GLY A 289 -9.12 -13.29 -8.37
CA GLY A 289 -7.79 -13.70 -8.82
C GLY A 289 -7.48 -15.17 -8.54
N PHE A 290 -7.73 -15.61 -7.30
CA PHE A 290 -7.52 -16.99 -6.88
C PHE A 290 -8.36 -18.00 -7.67
N PHE A 291 -9.60 -17.65 -8.03
CA PHE A 291 -10.45 -18.54 -8.81
C PHE A 291 -10.27 -18.41 -10.33
N GLY A 292 -10.09 -17.19 -10.85
CA GLY A 292 -10.06 -16.93 -12.29
C GLY A 292 -8.74 -17.30 -12.97
N VAL A 293 -7.60 -17.03 -12.33
CA VAL A 293 -6.27 -17.27 -12.93
C VAL A 293 -6.01 -18.75 -13.21
N PRO A 294 -6.36 -19.71 -12.32
CA PRO A 294 -6.21 -21.13 -12.62
C PRO A 294 -6.99 -21.60 -13.86
N PHE A 295 -8.20 -21.09 -14.11
CA PHE A 295 -8.97 -21.48 -15.29
C PHE A 295 -8.34 -20.97 -16.59
N ILE A 296 -7.81 -19.75 -16.59
CA ILE A 296 -7.13 -19.19 -17.76
C ILE A 296 -5.81 -19.90 -18.01
N PHE A 297 -5.11 -20.28 -16.95
CA PHE A 297 -3.94 -21.13 -17.03
C PHE A 297 -4.27 -22.49 -17.67
N ILE A 298 -5.32 -23.17 -17.21
CA ILE A 298 -5.79 -24.44 -17.80
C ILE A 298 -6.16 -24.23 -19.28
N ALA A 299 -6.90 -23.17 -19.60
CA ALA A 299 -7.29 -22.85 -20.97
C ALA A 299 -6.08 -22.59 -21.87
N ALA A 300 -5.05 -21.89 -21.36
CA ALA A 300 -3.81 -21.65 -22.10
C ALA A 300 -3.03 -22.94 -22.36
N VAL A 301 -2.95 -23.84 -21.37
CA VAL A 301 -2.32 -25.16 -21.54
C VAL A 301 -3.08 -26.00 -22.58
N VAL A 302 -4.41 -26.04 -22.49
CA VAL A 302 -5.26 -26.76 -23.46
C VAL A 302 -5.10 -26.17 -24.86
N ALA A 303 -5.15 -24.86 -25.01
CA ALA A 303 -4.98 -24.19 -26.30
C ALA A 303 -3.60 -24.50 -26.90
N LEU A 304 -2.56 -24.49 -26.07
CA LEU A 304 -1.20 -24.82 -26.49
C LEU A 304 -1.07 -26.29 -26.92
N ILE A 305 -1.68 -27.24 -26.21
CA ILE A 305 -1.70 -28.66 -26.60
C ILE A 305 -2.45 -28.84 -27.92
N VAL A 306 -3.67 -28.30 -28.03
CA VAL A 306 -4.52 -28.45 -29.22
C VAL A 306 -3.87 -27.80 -30.44
N LEU A 307 -3.38 -26.57 -30.32
CA LEU A 307 -2.74 -25.88 -31.44
C LEU A 307 -1.40 -26.51 -31.83
N SER A 308 -0.66 -27.09 -30.88
CA SER A 308 0.52 -27.88 -31.21
C SER A 308 0.10 -29.14 -31.96
N GLY A 309 -0.92 -29.89 -31.52
CA GLY A 309 -1.42 -31.08 -32.23
C GLY A 309 -1.99 -30.80 -33.63
N VAL A 310 -2.62 -29.65 -33.83
CA VAL A 310 -3.21 -29.23 -35.12
C VAL A 310 -2.22 -28.41 -35.96
N SER A 311 -1.00 -28.16 -35.46
CA SER A 311 0.02 -27.33 -36.13
C SER A 311 0.36 -27.80 -37.54
N MET A 312 0.26 -29.11 -37.81
CA MET A 312 0.44 -29.70 -39.15
C MET A 312 -0.57 -29.20 -40.19
N PHE A 313 -1.70 -28.64 -39.75
CA PHE A 313 -2.77 -28.09 -40.58
C PHE A 313 -2.85 -26.56 -40.56
N LEU A 314 -2.03 -25.89 -39.74
CA LEU A 314 -2.02 -24.43 -39.67
C LEU A 314 -1.40 -23.86 -40.97
N PRO A 315 -1.93 -22.73 -41.49
CA PRO A 315 -1.41 -22.10 -42.68
C PRO A 315 0.11 -21.90 -42.57
N PRO A 316 0.90 -22.28 -43.60
CA PRO A 316 2.35 -22.08 -43.60
C PRO A 316 2.73 -20.65 -43.24
N ILE A 317 1.90 -19.65 -43.56
CA ILE A 317 2.13 -18.24 -43.24
C ILE A 317 2.25 -17.93 -41.74
N LEU A 318 1.65 -18.74 -40.86
CA LEU A 318 1.85 -18.67 -39.40
C LEU A 318 3.23 -19.21 -38.96
N PHE A 319 3.89 -19.97 -39.83
CA PHE A 319 5.25 -20.48 -39.69
C PHE A 319 6.28 -19.73 -40.57
N VAL A 320 5.84 -18.88 -41.52
CA VAL A 320 6.71 -18.21 -42.52
C VAL A 320 7.55 -17.08 -41.94
N SER A 321 7.30 -16.63 -40.70
CA SER A 321 8.29 -15.83 -39.96
C SER A 321 8.63 -16.48 -38.62
N PRO A 322 9.53 -17.48 -38.62
CA PRO A 322 10.13 -18.02 -37.39
C PRO A 322 10.71 -16.91 -36.52
N LEU A 323 11.18 -15.83 -37.17
CA LEU A 323 11.72 -14.66 -36.52
C LEU A 323 10.66 -13.89 -35.72
N ILE A 324 9.49 -13.58 -36.29
CA ILE A 324 8.42 -12.85 -35.57
C ILE A 324 7.82 -13.72 -34.46
N ALA A 325 7.66 -15.02 -34.71
CA ALA A 325 7.13 -15.98 -33.73
C ALA A 325 8.03 -16.16 -32.48
N VAL A 326 9.32 -15.79 -32.58
CA VAL A 326 10.30 -15.84 -31.50
C VAL A 326 10.56 -14.45 -30.90
N ILE A 327 10.77 -13.43 -31.75
CA ILE A 327 11.12 -12.07 -31.31
C ILE A 327 9.97 -11.43 -30.55
N LEU A 328 8.74 -11.50 -31.08
CA LEU A 328 7.63 -10.77 -30.46
C LEU A 328 7.35 -11.27 -29.04
N PRO A 329 7.22 -12.59 -28.77
CA PRO A 329 7.10 -13.09 -27.40
C PRO A 329 8.30 -12.74 -26.52
N ALA A 330 9.54 -12.85 -27.03
CA ALA A 330 10.74 -12.52 -26.26
C ALA A 330 10.79 -11.04 -25.86
N VAL A 331 10.43 -10.12 -26.76
CA VAL A 331 10.39 -8.67 -26.48
C VAL A 331 9.31 -8.34 -25.44
N VAL A 332 8.11 -8.92 -25.55
CA VAL A 332 7.04 -8.71 -24.56
C VAL A 332 7.49 -9.19 -23.17
N LEU A 333 8.10 -10.37 -23.09
CA LEU A 333 8.60 -10.92 -21.82
C LEU A 333 9.76 -10.10 -21.26
N LEU A 334 10.65 -9.58 -22.11
CA LEU A 334 11.73 -8.69 -21.69
C LEU A 334 11.17 -7.36 -21.15
N ALA A 335 10.11 -6.83 -21.75
CA ALA A 335 9.42 -5.64 -21.25
C ALA A 335 8.79 -5.90 -19.87
N ILE A 336 8.16 -7.06 -19.68
CA ILE A 336 7.62 -7.47 -18.37
C ILE A 336 8.74 -7.61 -17.34
N ALA A 337 9.83 -8.31 -17.67
CA ALA A 337 10.96 -8.48 -16.77
C ALA A 337 11.57 -7.11 -16.39
N THR A 338 11.72 -6.20 -17.36
CA THR A 338 12.22 -4.84 -17.13
C THR A 338 11.28 -4.06 -16.20
N PHE A 339 9.96 -4.13 -16.43
CA PHE A 339 8.97 -3.51 -15.55
C PHE A 339 9.08 -4.02 -14.11
N MET A 340 9.30 -5.34 -13.92
CA MET A 340 9.51 -5.91 -12.59
C MET A 340 10.80 -5.43 -11.94
N VAL A 341 11.91 -5.42 -12.67
CA VAL A 341 13.21 -4.98 -12.15
C VAL A 341 13.16 -3.52 -11.73
N VAL A 342 12.61 -2.63 -12.58
CA VAL A 342 12.43 -1.21 -12.26
C VAL A 342 11.54 -1.05 -11.03
N GLY A 343 10.44 -1.81 -10.95
CA GLY A 343 9.57 -1.84 -9.79
C GLY A 343 10.27 -2.31 -8.51
N GLY A 344 11.12 -3.34 -8.60
CA GLY A 344 11.91 -3.84 -7.48
C GLY A 344 12.94 -2.83 -6.98
N ILE A 345 13.61 -2.13 -7.89
CA ILE A 345 14.51 -1.02 -7.55
C ILE A 345 13.71 0.09 -6.86
N TYR A 346 12.55 0.46 -7.41
CA TYR A 346 11.69 1.47 -6.80
C TYR A 346 11.28 1.08 -5.38
N THR A 347 10.80 -0.15 -5.18
CA THR A 347 10.45 -0.69 -3.86
C THR A 347 11.65 -0.66 -2.91
N TYR A 348 12.83 -1.08 -3.37
CA TYR A 348 14.04 -1.07 -2.53
C TYR A 348 14.43 0.34 -2.09
N VAL A 349 14.40 1.32 -2.99
CA VAL A 349 14.73 2.72 -2.70
C VAL A 349 13.69 3.38 -1.79
N ASN A 350 12.41 3.04 -1.96
CA ASN A 350 11.31 3.65 -1.22
C ASN A 350 10.84 2.81 -0.01
N ARG A 351 11.56 1.75 0.38
CA ARG A 351 11.12 0.82 1.43
C ARG A 351 10.94 1.45 2.82
N GLU A 352 11.53 2.62 3.05
CA GLU A 352 11.42 3.42 4.28
C GLU A 352 10.71 4.76 4.04
N ARG A 353 10.20 4.99 2.83
CA ARG A 353 9.55 6.26 2.50
C ARG A 353 8.19 6.31 3.17
N HIS A 354 7.94 7.37 3.93
CA HIS A 354 6.63 7.67 4.48
C HIS A 354 5.97 8.82 3.71
N VAL A 355 4.83 8.52 3.09
CA VAL A 355 3.93 9.49 2.46
C VAL A 355 3.02 10.08 3.56
N ASP A 356 2.79 11.39 3.53
CA ASP A 356 1.88 12.05 4.47
C ASP A 356 0.42 11.76 4.09
N ASP A 357 -0.10 10.62 4.56
CA ASP A 357 -1.48 10.17 4.35
C ASP A 357 -2.07 9.47 5.59
N ARG A 358 -3.33 9.03 5.51
CA ARG A 358 -4.03 8.33 6.61
C ARG A 358 -3.46 6.95 6.95
N CYS A 359 -2.63 6.37 6.09
CA CYS A 359 -2.22 4.99 6.16
C CYS A 359 -0.94 4.87 7.01
N ASN A 360 -1.10 4.79 8.33
CA ASN A 360 0.03 4.62 9.25
C ASN A 360 0.53 3.16 9.29
N LEU A 361 1.77 2.93 9.71
CA LEU A 361 2.40 1.60 9.75
C LEU A 361 2.40 0.96 11.13
N ASN A 362 2.10 1.71 12.20
CA ASN A 362 2.08 1.19 13.57
C ASN A 362 0.67 1.22 14.16
N PHE A 363 0.14 0.03 14.45
CA PHE A 363 -1.18 -0.17 15.06
C PHE A 363 -1.16 -1.30 16.10
N GLU A 364 -0.08 -1.50 16.84
CA GLU A 364 -0.18 -2.40 18.00
C GLU A 364 -1.19 -1.81 18.99
N HIS A 365 -2.18 -2.62 19.40
CA HIS A 365 -3.34 -2.19 20.18
C HIS A 365 -2.93 -1.54 21.52
N GLU A 366 -1.79 -1.97 22.08
CA GLU A 366 -1.21 -1.44 23.31
C GLU A 366 -0.32 -0.21 23.09
N GLU A 367 0.00 0.14 21.84
CA GLU A 367 0.92 1.24 21.47
C GLU A 367 0.25 2.44 20.79
N VAL A 368 -1.08 2.43 20.60
CA VAL A 368 -1.79 3.53 19.94
C VAL A 368 -1.75 4.77 20.82
N ASN A 369 -0.75 5.61 20.58
CA ASN A 369 -0.59 6.88 21.26
C ASN A 369 -1.40 7.95 20.54
N TYR A 370 -2.43 8.46 21.22
CA TYR A 370 -3.32 9.51 20.72
C TYR A 370 -2.78 10.93 20.92
N ASP A 371 -1.60 11.13 21.51
CA ASP A 371 -0.96 12.44 21.51
C ASP A 371 -0.45 12.78 20.10
N LEU A 372 -0.56 14.07 19.73
CA LEU A 372 0.03 14.63 18.52
C LEU A 372 1.52 14.33 18.46
N TYR A 373 1.97 13.87 17.30
CA TYR A 373 3.38 13.69 17.01
C TYR A 373 3.98 15.03 16.59
N LEU A 374 4.70 15.68 17.52
CA LEU A 374 5.25 17.03 17.31
C LEU A 374 6.77 17.06 17.27
N ASP A 375 7.48 15.95 17.44
CA ASP A 375 8.96 15.92 17.55
C ASP A 375 9.66 16.56 16.34
N GLU A 376 9.10 16.36 15.14
CA GLU A 376 9.64 16.91 13.89
C GLU A 376 8.98 18.24 13.48
N ASP A 377 7.89 18.63 14.15
CA ASP A 377 7.08 19.82 13.85
C ASP A 377 7.06 20.85 14.98
N GLN A 378 7.89 20.65 16.01
CA GLN A 378 7.87 21.43 17.25
C GLN A 378 7.98 22.95 17.01
N PRO A 379 8.86 23.46 16.12
CA PRO A 379 8.92 24.90 15.82
C PRO A 379 7.66 25.43 15.15
N TYR A 380 6.97 24.62 14.35
CA TYR A 380 5.71 25.00 13.72
C TYR A 380 4.55 24.97 14.72
N ALA A 381 4.48 23.92 15.54
CA ALA A 381 3.48 23.77 16.59
C ALA A 381 3.55 24.91 17.62
N ASN A 382 4.76 25.30 18.06
CA ASN A 382 4.95 26.42 18.98
C ASN A 382 4.46 27.74 18.37
N ARG A 383 4.73 27.99 17.08
CA ARG A 383 4.21 29.18 16.38
C ARG A 383 2.69 29.19 16.25
N LEU A 384 2.05 28.02 16.11
CA LEU A 384 0.58 27.93 16.14
C LEU A 384 0.04 28.30 17.52
N LEU A 385 0.64 27.75 18.58
CA LEU A 385 0.25 27.99 19.97
C LEU A 385 0.38 29.47 20.37
N GLU A 386 1.47 30.14 19.98
CA GLU A 386 1.66 31.56 20.24
C GLU A 386 0.62 32.42 19.52
N LYS A 387 0.38 32.14 18.24
CA LYS A 387 -0.61 32.88 17.45
C LYS A 387 -2.04 32.69 17.96
N ALA A 388 -2.32 31.60 18.67
CA ALA A 388 -3.62 31.35 19.27
C ALA A 388 -4.05 32.45 20.26
N LYS A 389 -3.10 33.09 20.96
CA LYS A 389 -3.38 34.20 21.89
C LYS A 389 -4.04 35.41 21.21
N ALA A 390 -3.71 35.63 19.93
CA ALA A 390 -4.19 36.74 19.12
C ALA A 390 -5.20 36.30 18.05
N SER A 391 -5.82 35.12 18.21
CA SER A 391 -6.79 34.62 17.24
C SER A 391 -8.05 35.48 17.19
N GLU A 392 -8.55 35.73 15.98
CA GLU A 392 -9.86 36.34 15.72
C GLU A 392 -11.00 35.38 16.10
N ASN A 393 -10.71 34.07 16.19
CA ASN A 393 -11.66 33.07 16.64
C ASN A 393 -11.71 33.05 18.18
N ASN A 394 -12.83 33.50 18.74
CA ASN A 394 -13.04 33.60 20.20
C ASN A 394 -12.84 32.28 20.93
N MET A 395 -13.19 31.14 20.33
CA MET A 395 -13.02 29.82 20.96
C MET A 395 -11.54 29.48 21.13
N ILE A 396 -10.75 29.73 20.08
CA ILE A 396 -9.31 29.44 20.10
C ILE A 396 -8.59 30.40 21.05
N LYS A 397 -8.94 31.68 21.01
CA LYS A 397 -8.39 32.70 21.90
C LYS A 397 -8.66 32.36 23.37
N THR A 398 -9.90 31.99 23.71
CA THR A 398 -10.29 31.63 25.08
C THR A 398 -9.56 30.38 25.55
N SER A 399 -9.49 29.34 24.71
CA SER A 399 -8.76 28.11 25.02
C SER A 399 -7.27 28.37 25.24
N ALA A 400 -6.65 29.21 24.40
CA ALA A 400 -5.26 29.61 24.55
C ALA A 400 -5.01 30.38 25.86
N LEU A 401 -5.85 31.38 26.17
CA LEU A 401 -5.72 32.15 27.41
C LEU A 401 -5.82 31.25 28.65
N ARG A 402 -6.75 30.29 28.68
CA ARG A 402 -6.86 29.28 29.76
C ARG A 402 -5.60 28.43 29.90
N PHE A 403 -5.04 27.98 28.78
CA PHE A 403 -3.80 27.18 28.78
C PHE A 403 -2.62 27.97 29.38
N PHE A 404 -2.43 29.23 28.95
CA PHE A 404 -1.31 30.05 29.41
C PHE A 404 -1.50 30.59 30.84
N SER A 405 -2.75 30.84 31.28
CA SER A 405 -3.01 31.23 32.67
C SER A 405 -2.74 30.08 33.65
N ALA A 406 -3.09 28.84 33.27
CA ALA A 406 -2.82 27.64 34.06
C ALA A 406 -1.32 27.30 34.14
N GLY A 407 -0.51 27.71 33.14
CA GLY A 407 0.95 27.56 33.17
C GLY A 407 1.69 28.60 34.03
N ASN A 408 1.05 29.74 34.32
CA ASN A 408 1.62 30.78 35.18
C ASN A 408 1.28 30.57 36.67
N SER A 409 0.24 29.80 37.00
CA SER A 409 -0.12 29.51 38.40
C SER A 409 0.77 28.47 39.08
N THR A 410 1.67 27.79 38.36
CA THR A 410 2.66 26.86 38.94
C THR A 410 4.02 27.50 39.22
N ASN A 411 4.16 28.83 39.07
CA ASN A 411 5.41 29.55 39.33
C ASN A 411 5.26 30.67 40.39
N THR A 412 4.17 30.68 41.17
CA THR A 412 3.90 31.73 42.17
C THR A 412 3.60 31.23 43.58
N ASP A 413 3.85 29.94 43.89
CA ASP A 413 3.70 29.40 45.26
C ASP A 413 5.07 29.03 45.87
N SER A 414 6.01 29.98 45.87
CA SER A 414 7.20 29.87 46.71
C SER A 414 7.70 31.24 47.14
N LEU A 415 6.91 31.94 47.95
CA LEU A 415 7.40 32.96 48.86
C LEU A 415 6.63 32.85 50.18
N ASP A 416 7.42 32.58 51.23
CA ASP A 416 7.19 32.71 52.67
C ASP A 416 6.17 31.80 53.37
N ASP A 417 6.70 30.80 54.10
CA ASP A 417 6.78 30.85 55.58
C ASP A 417 7.23 29.49 56.17
N ASN A 418 8.48 29.37 56.60
CA ASN A 418 8.80 29.20 58.04
C ASN A 418 10.26 28.85 58.32
N GLU A 419 10.73 29.52 59.36
CA GLU A 419 11.99 29.45 60.07
C GLU A 419 12.41 28.05 60.53
N GLU A 420 13.74 27.89 60.58
CA GLU A 420 14.55 27.20 61.60
C GLU A 420 13.92 26.08 62.43
N GLN A 421 14.51 24.88 62.31
CA GLN A 421 15.08 24.17 63.48
C GLN A 421 16.01 23.02 63.06
N HIS A 422 17.31 23.23 63.31
CA HIS A 422 18.27 22.31 63.93
C HIS A 422 18.05 20.78 63.83
N LEU A 423 18.99 20.07 63.18
CA LEU A 423 20.07 19.25 63.80
C LEU A 423 20.54 18.10 62.91
N ASN A 424 21.85 18.11 62.65
CA ASN A 424 22.81 16.99 62.61
C ASN A 424 22.51 15.70 61.83
N GLY A 425 23.45 15.36 60.94
CA GLY A 425 24.09 14.05 61.02
C GLY A 425 24.38 13.33 59.69
N GLN A 426 25.67 13.28 59.34
CA GLN A 426 26.41 12.17 58.71
C GLN A 426 25.98 11.69 57.30
N VAL A 427 26.78 11.86 56.24
CA VAL A 427 28.04 11.15 55.88
C VAL A 427 27.78 9.78 55.20
N ILE A 428 28.50 9.58 54.07
CA ILE A 428 28.87 8.35 53.34
C ILE A 428 28.08 7.99 52.05
N LEU A 429 28.74 8.28 50.93
CA LEU A 429 29.05 7.44 49.76
C LEU A 429 28.35 6.07 49.62
N SER A 430 27.70 5.87 48.48
CA SER A 430 28.02 4.79 47.51
C SER A 430 27.30 5.05 46.20
#